data_AF-A0A7W5N4I0-F1
#
_entry.id   AF-A0A7W5N4I0-F1
#
_cell.length_a   1.000
_cell.length_b   1.000
_cell.length_c   1.000
_cell.angle_alpha   90.00
_cell.angle_beta   90.00
_cell.angle_gamma   90.00
#
_symmetry.space_group_name_H-M   'P 1'
#
loop_
_entity.id
_entity.type
_entity.pdbx_description
1 polymer ?
#
loop_
_entity_poly.entity_id
_entity_poly.type
_entity_poly.pdbx_seq_one_letter_code
_entity_poly.pdbx_strand_id
1 'polypeptide(L)'
;MKVRCPSCGYIADKLPPSLRCPKCHDFSHNWLIYDWESFASMKRRHIRYNLFIIGIALINLLVAITLKSTDVFQWLFSLLFIPGSISLFYCRKQLDSESEYKGHKGRSLIPWFVGFGWF
;
A
#
# COMPACT_ATOMS: atom_id res chain seq x y z
N MET A 1 15.79 -7.35 -11.15
CA MET A 1 14.91 -6.49 -10.34
C MET A 1 15.62 -5.16 -10.18
N LYS A 2 15.18 -4.12 -10.88
CA LYS A 2 15.88 -2.83 -10.84
C LYS A 2 15.73 -2.20 -9.46
N VAL A 3 16.81 -1.63 -8.95
CA VAL A 3 16.86 -0.94 -7.66
C VAL A 3 17.44 0.45 -7.84
N ARG A 4 16.95 1.41 -7.05
CA ARG A 4 17.35 2.81 -7.09
C ARG A 4 18.03 3.20 -5.79
N CYS A 5 19.20 3.82 -5.91
CA CYS A 5 19.93 4.40 -4.80
C CYS A 5 19.11 5.57 -4.23
N PRO A 6 18.86 5.63 -2.92
CA PRO A 6 18.05 6.70 -2.31
C PRO A 6 18.77 8.05 -2.31
N SER A 7 20.11 8.07 -2.31
CA SER A 7 20.91 9.29 -2.18
C SER A 7 21.12 10.02 -3.51
N CYS A 8 21.50 9.30 -4.57
CA CYS A 8 21.80 9.91 -5.89
C CYS A 8 20.84 9.49 -7.00
N GLY A 9 19.89 8.59 -6.74
CA GLY A 9 18.92 8.14 -7.74
C GLY A 9 19.46 7.20 -8.80
N TYR A 10 20.72 6.74 -8.71
CA TYR A 10 21.28 5.76 -9.64
C TYR A 10 20.46 4.46 -9.65
N ILE A 11 20.12 3.98 -10.84
CA ILE A 11 19.36 2.73 -11.06
C ILE A 11 20.34 1.62 -11.43
N ALA A 12 20.29 0.52 -10.69
CA ALA A 12 21.07 -0.69 -10.93
C ALA A 12 20.14 -1.89 -11.18
N ASP A 13 20.56 -2.86 -12.00
CA ASP A 13 19.74 -4.04 -12.32
C ASP A 13 19.63 -5.07 -11.18
N LYS A 14 20.54 -4.97 -10.20
CA LYS A 14 20.59 -5.79 -8.99
C LYS A 14 21.10 -4.98 -7.80
N LEU A 15 20.70 -5.39 -6.59
CA LEU A 15 21.22 -4.82 -5.35
C LEU A 15 22.73 -5.08 -5.26
N PRO A 16 23.58 -4.05 -5.07
CA PRO A 16 25.00 -4.27 -4.92
C PRO A 16 25.28 -5.08 -3.65
N PRO A 17 26.15 -6.11 -3.68
CA PRO A 17 26.43 -6.97 -2.53
C PRO A 17 26.94 -6.19 -1.31
N SER A 18 27.67 -5.11 -1.56
CA SER A 18 28.20 -4.22 -0.53
C SER A 18 27.21 -3.19 0.00
N LEU A 19 25.98 -3.13 -0.56
CA LEU A 19 24.97 -2.10 -0.34
C LEU A 19 25.45 -0.65 -0.60
N ARG A 20 26.66 -0.48 -1.14
CA ARG A 20 27.20 0.81 -1.56
C ARG A 20 26.82 1.10 -3.00
N CYS A 21 26.41 2.34 -3.26
CA CYS A 21 26.13 2.80 -4.61
C CYS A 21 27.43 2.94 -5.41
N PRO A 22 27.54 2.37 -6.63
CA PRO A 22 28.77 2.48 -7.42
C PRO A 22 29.02 3.90 -7.98
N LYS A 23 28.02 4.79 -7.96
CA LYS A 23 28.18 6.18 -8.40
C LYS A 23 28.57 7.12 -7.26
N CYS A 24 27.76 7.20 -6.22
CA CYS A 24 27.99 8.13 -5.11
C CYS A 24 28.78 7.52 -3.96
N HIS A 25 29.12 6.22 -4.02
CA HIS A 25 29.84 5.45 -2.99
C HIS A 25 29.13 5.40 -1.62
N ASP A 26 27.97 6.03 -1.52
CA ASP A 26 27.17 6.09 -0.32
C ASP A 26 26.57 4.72 0.01
N PHE A 27 26.59 4.40 1.29
CA PHE A 27 26.09 3.14 1.81
C PHE A 27 24.65 3.32 2.26
N SER A 28 23.74 2.47 1.77
CA SER A 28 22.36 2.52 2.21
C SER A 28 21.75 1.14 2.34
N HIS A 29 21.09 0.89 3.46
CA HIS A 29 20.22 -0.28 3.63
C HIS A 29 18.84 -0.09 2.98
N ASN A 30 18.49 1.13 2.59
CA ASN A 30 17.15 1.50 2.14
C ASN A 30 17.07 1.66 0.61
N TRP A 31 17.66 0.74 -0.14
CA TRP A 31 17.50 0.71 -1.60
C TRP A 31 16.02 0.60 -1.97
N LEU A 32 15.61 1.39 -2.95
CA LEU A 32 14.23 1.42 -3.42
C LEU A 32 14.09 0.44 -4.58
N ILE A 33 13.03 -0.37 -4.57
CA ILE A 33 12.67 -1.24 -5.68
C ILE A 33 12.12 -0.36 -6.78
N TYR A 34 12.78 -0.36 -7.94
CA TYR A 34 12.38 0.44 -9.09
C TYR A 34 11.68 -0.45 -10.13
N ASP A 35 10.48 -0.90 -9.76
CA ASP A 35 9.61 -1.70 -10.61
C ASP A 35 8.20 -1.09 -10.56
N TRP A 36 7.86 -0.31 -11.59
CA TRP A 36 6.57 0.38 -11.65
C TRP A 36 5.44 -0.59 -11.93
N GLU A 37 5.61 -1.53 -12.85
CA GLU A 37 4.56 -2.46 -13.26
C GLU A 37 4.09 -3.33 -12.09
N SER A 38 5.05 -3.89 -11.34
CA SER A 38 4.74 -4.67 -10.14
C SER A 38 4.07 -3.82 -9.06
N PHE A 39 4.58 -2.61 -8.82
CA PHE A 39 3.98 -1.67 -7.87
C PHE A 39 2.55 -1.31 -8.26
N ALA A 40 2.31 -0.95 -9.52
CA ALA A 40 1.01 -0.56 -10.04
C ALA A 40 0.02 -1.73 -9.99
N SER A 41 0.44 -2.94 -10.36
CA SER A 41 -0.35 -4.16 -10.24
C SER A 41 -0.82 -4.40 -8.80
N MET A 42 0.09 -4.26 -7.83
CA MET A 42 -0.23 -4.39 -6.41
C MET A 42 -1.18 -3.30 -5.92
N LYS A 43 -0.99 -2.04 -6.32
CA LYS A 43 -1.91 -0.94 -5.94
C LYS A 43 -3.30 -1.13 -6.54
N ARG A 44 -3.42 -1.60 -7.79
CA ARG A 44 -4.72 -1.97 -8.39
C ARG A 44 -5.39 -3.11 -7.63
N ARG A 45 -4.62 -4.09 -7.15
CA ARG A 45 -5.14 -5.15 -6.27
C ARG A 45 -5.63 -4.60 -4.92
N HIS A 46 -4.88 -3.67 -4.31
CA HIS A 46 -5.32 -3.00 -3.07
C HIS A 46 -6.60 -2.20 -3.28
N ILE A 47 -6.75 -1.50 -4.40
CA ILE A 47 -7.99 -0.79 -4.76
C ILE A 47 -9.17 -1.77 -4.79
N ARG A 48 -9.02 -2.94 -5.43
CA ARG A 48 -10.09 -3.97 -5.45
C ARG A 48 -10.46 -4.44 -4.05
N TYR A 49 -9.48 -4.70 -3.19
CA TYR A 49 -9.75 -5.09 -1.81
C TYR A 49 -10.40 -3.98 -0.98
N ASN A 50 -9.95 -2.74 -1.13
CA ASN A 50 -10.55 -1.59 -0.43
C ASN A 50 -12.00 -1.40 -0.84
N LEU A 51 -12.32 -1.50 -2.14
CA LEU A 51 -13.71 -1.43 -2.62
C LEU A 51 -14.57 -2.56 -2.04
N PHE A 52 -14.03 -3.77 -1.97
CA PHE A 52 -14.74 -4.91 -1.37
C PHE A 52 -15.02 -4.70 0.13
N ILE A 53 -14.01 -4.29 0.90
CA ILE A 53 -14.14 -4.00 2.34
C ILE A 53 -15.14 -2.87 2.57
N ILE A 54 -15.05 -1.79 1.80
CA ILE A 54 -15.99 -0.66 1.85
C ILE A 54 -17.42 -1.15 1.55
N GLY A 55 -17.59 -1.98 0.52
CA GLY A 55 -18.90 -2.53 0.16
C GLY A 55 -19.52 -3.33 1.30
N ILE A 56 -18.76 -4.24 1.92
CA ILE A 56 -19.26 -5.02 3.05
C ILE A 56 -19.54 -4.13 4.27
N ALA A 57 -18.67 -3.16 4.57
CA ALA A 57 -18.87 -2.23 5.68
C ALA A 57 -20.15 -1.41 5.50
N LEU A 58 -20.47 -0.97 4.28
CA LEU A 58 -21.70 -0.24 3.97
C LEU A 58 -22.95 -1.12 4.09
N ILE A 59 -22.90 -2.36 3.61
CA ILE A 59 -23.99 -3.33 3.79
C ILE A 59 -24.23 -3.58 5.28
N ASN A 60 -23.16 -3.80 6.03
CA ASN A 60 -23.22 -4.02 7.47
C ASN A 60 -23.81 -2.82 8.23
N LEU A 61 -23.41 -1.60 7.85
CA LEU A 61 -23.96 -0.36 8.40
C LEU A 61 -25.46 -0.21 8.08
N LEU A 62 -25.88 -0.50 6.85
CA LEU A 62 -27.29 -0.51 6.46
C LEU A 62 -28.10 -1.48 7.32
N VAL A 63 -27.62 -2.71 7.47
CA VAL A 63 -28.27 -3.73 8.31
C VAL A 63 -28.35 -3.27 9.77
N ALA A 64 -27.27 -2.69 10.31
CA ALA A 64 -27.24 -2.19 11.69
C ALA A 64 -28.30 -1.11 11.92
N ILE A 65 -28.44 -0.19 10.98
CA ILE A 65 -29.42 0.90 11.04
C ILE A 65 -30.84 0.35 10.88
N THR A 66 -31.10 -0.48 9.88
CA THR A 66 -32.44 -1.04 9.60
C THR A 66 -32.95 -1.89 10.76
N LEU A 67 -32.08 -2.69 11.39
CA LEU A 67 -32.42 -3.54 12.52
C LEU A 67 -32.29 -2.85 13.88
N LYS A 68 -31.90 -1.56 13.92
CA LYS A 68 -31.62 -0.81 15.15
C LYS A 68 -30.66 -1.57 16.09
N SER A 69 -29.60 -2.13 15.52
CA SER A 69 -28.64 -2.97 16.23
C SER A 69 -27.88 -2.19 17.28
N THR A 70 -27.81 -2.74 18.49
CA THR A 70 -26.97 -2.27 19.60
C THR A 70 -25.65 -3.03 19.69
N ASP A 71 -25.38 -3.95 18.75
CA ASP A 71 -24.19 -4.77 18.74
C ASP A 71 -22.94 -3.93 18.44
N VAL A 72 -22.05 -3.83 19.42
CA VAL A 72 -20.81 -3.06 19.35
C VAL A 72 -19.88 -3.56 18.25
N PHE A 73 -19.81 -4.88 18.00
CA PHE A 73 -18.97 -5.44 16.94
C PHE A 73 -19.46 -5.03 15.56
N GLN A 74 -20.78 -4.94 15.37
CA GLN A 74 -21.36 -4.48 14.12
C GLN A 74 -20.99 -3.02 13.83
N TRP A 75 -20.98 -2.17 14.85
CA TRP A 75 -20.53 -0.78 14.74
C TRP A 75 -19.01 -0.67 14.51
N LEU A 76 -18.20 -1.47 15.22
CA LEU A 76 -16.76 -1.54 15.03
C LEU A 76 -16.39 -1.96 13.61
N PHE A 77 -17.09 -2.96 13.05
CA PHE A 77 -16.85 -3.40 11.68
C PHE A 77 -17.13 -2.28 10.66
N SER A 78 -18.15 -1.46 10.91
CA SER A 78 -18.49 -0.32 10.06
C SER A 78 -17.37 0.75 10.03
N LEU A 79 -16.54 0.84 11.08
CA LEU A 79 -15.40 1.76 11.11
C LEU A 79 -14.30 1.41 10.09
N LEU A 80 -14.26 0.18 9.57
CA LEU A 80 -13.32 -0.23 8.50
C LEU A 80 -13.50 0.58 7.21
N PHE A 81 -14.66 1.23 7.04
CA PHE A 81 -14.90 2.16 5.95
C PHE A 81 -13.88 3.30 5.90
N ILE A 82 -13.44 3.81 7.07
CA ILE A 82 -12.52 4.95 7.18
C ILE A 82 -11.12 4.59 6.62
N PRO A 83 -10.39 3.60 7.17
CA PRO A 83 -9.07 3.22 6.63
C PRO A 83 -9.17 2.67 5.20
N GLY A 84 -10.26 1.99 4.84
CA GLY A 84 -10.51 1.55 3.46
C GLY A 84 -10.58 2.71 2.47
N SER A 85 -11.32 3.78 2.82
CA SER A 85 -11.49 4.97 1.98
C SER A 85 -10.19 5.77 1.84
N ILE A 86 -9.46 5.95 2.96
CA ILE A 86 -8.15 6.60 2.96
C ILE A 86 -7.17 5.82 2.08
N SER A 87 -7.10 4.49 2.25
CA SER A 87 -6.23 3.63 1.46
C SER A 87 -6.59 3.66 -0.04
N LEU A 88 -7.89 3.68 -0.37
CA LEU A 88 -8.38 3.79 -1.73
C LEU A 88 -7.90 5.08 -2.41
N PHE A 89 -8.05 6.21 -1.72
CA PHE A 89 -7.61 7.52 -2.21
C PHE A 89 -6.10 7.55 -2.48
N TYR A 90 -5.29 7.09 -1.50
CA TYR A 90 -3.84 7.05 -1.66
C TYR A 90 -3.39 6.10 -2.77
N CYS A 91 -4.02 4.94 -2.93
CA CYS A 91 -3.67 4.02 -4.01
C CYS A 91 -3.95 4.61 -5.39
N ARG A 92 -5.06 5.34 -5.55
CA ARG A 92 -5.36 6.06 -6.81
C ARG A 92 -4.34 7.16 -7.09
N LYS A 93 -4.10 8.04 -6.10
CA LYS A 93 -3.11 9.11 -6.22
C LYS A 93 -1.71 8.57 -6.58
N GLN A 94 -1.30 7.47 -5.97
CA GLN A 94 -0.01 6.84 -6.25
C GLN A 94 0.09 6.25 -7.67
N LEU A 95 -1.02 5.80 -8.25
CA LEU A 95 -1.07 5.32 -9.64
C LEU A 95 -1.05 6.46 -10.66
N ASP A 96 -1.64 7.60 -10.32
CA ASP A 96 -1.67 8.78 -11.20
C ASP A 96 -0.30 9.50 -11.24
N SER A 97 0.54 9.32 -10.21
CA SER A 97 1.86 9.93 -10.08
C SER A 97 3.01 9.05 -10.63
N GLU A 98 2.84 8.41 -11.80
CA GLU A 98 3.88 7.57 -12.42
C GLU A 98 5.18 8.35 -12.69
N SER A 99 5.07 9.58 -13.19
CA SER A 99 6.21 10.45 -13.50
C SER A 99 7.04 10.83 -12.26
N GLU A 100 6.43 10.80 -11.07
CA GLU A 100 7.06 11.09 -9.79
C GLU A 100 7.57 9.83 -9.07
N TYR A 101 7.45 8.67 -9.70
CA TYR A 101 7.80 7.40 -9.08
C TYR A 101 9.29 7.29 -8.78
N LYS A 102 9.61 7.26 -7.49
CA LYS A 102 10.99 7.14 -6.98
C LYS A 102 11.40 5.70 -6.65
N GLY A 103 10.56 4.73 -6.93
CA GLY A 103 10.70 3.36 -6.41
C GLY A 103 10.04 3.21 -5.05
N HIS A 104 9.86 1.96 -4.61
CA HIS A 104 9.12 1.62 -3.41
C HIS A 104 9.92 0.70 -2.48
N LYS A 105 9.59 0.68 -1.19
CA LYS A 105 10.15 -0.31 -0.26
C LYS A 105 9.30 -1.59 -0.33
N GLY A 106 9.90 -2.77 -0.19
CA GLY A 106 9.12 -4.03 -0.18
C GLY A 106 7.95 -4.03 0.81
N ARG A 107 8.13 -3.43 2.01
CA ARG A 107 7.07 -3.28 3.02
C ARG A 107 5.89 -2.42 2.60
N SER A 108 6.07 -1.51 1.63
CA SER A 108 5.01 -0.62 1.14
C SER A 108 3.98 -1.32 0.24
N LEU A 109 4.22 -2.60 -0.06
CA LEU A 109 3.31 -3.49 -0.78
C LEU A 109 2.34 -4.22 0.15
N ILE A 110 2.49 -4.13 1.47
CA ILE A 110 1.62 -4.83 2.42
C ILE A 110 0.28 -4.08 2.54
N PRO A 111 -0.87 -4.75 2.37
CA PRO A 111 -2.17 -4.14 2.59
C PRO A 111 -2.36 -3.70 4.05
N TRP A 112 -3.06 -2.58 4.27
CA TRP A 112 -3.27 -2.02 5.61
C TRP A 112 -4.01 -2.97 6.56
N PHE A 113 -4.85 -3.86 6.01
CA PHE A 113 -5.64 -4.83 6.78
C PHE A 113 -4.85 -6.08 7.18
N VAL A 114 -3.66 -6.32 6.64
CA VAL A 114 -2.81 -7.47 7.04
C VAL A 114 -2.30 -7.32 8.48
N GLY A 115 -2.24 -6.10 9.02
CA GLY A 115 -1.93 -5.85 10.43
C GLY A 115 -3.09 -6.12 11.41
N PHE A 116 -4.32 -6.23 10.91
CA PHE A 116 -5.51 -6.51 11.74
C PHE A 116 -5.80 -8.00 11.89
N GLY A 117 -4.98 -8.88 11.29
CA GLY A 117 -5.27 -10.30 11.14
C GLY A 117 -4.22 -11.29 11.65
N TRP A 118 -3.22 -10.87 12.43
CA TRP A 118 -2.28 -11.78 13.12
C TRP A 118 -2.02 -11.32 14.56
N PHE A 119 -2.95 -11.66 15.46
CA PHE A 119 -2.75 -12.49 16.65
C PHE A 119 -4.13 -12.93 17.16
#